data_AF-A0A258XC94-F1
#
_entry.id   AF-A0A258XC94-F1
#
_cell.length_a   1.000
_cell.length_b   1.000
_cell.length_c   1.000
_cell.angle_alpha   90.00
_cell.angle_beta   90.00
_cell.angle_gamma   90.00
#
_symmetry.space_group_name_H-M   'P 1'
#
loop_
_entity.id
_entity.type
_entity.pdbx_description
1 polymer ?
#
loop_
_entity_poly.entity_id
_entity_poly.type
_entity_poly.pdbx_seq_one_letter_code
_entity_poly.pdbx_strand_id
1 'polypeptide(L)'
;MRVCGQNLKDEKIQKEGLWVSFAFKPDLTKFLKLYHQSEELERTALLKKASEVINSHMKNPFKDRSSGWEKDLIDVPSCPSQSVLVHAYLISNEENKAFQLAQLGGSLGWQLRDNPQPLFVAYCFARATKQISENLPSSLKRLWRETLEKTCEKGWEESDFQIFPLEDVQKIYSDLFLHRGDIDVKMILWCLKASQKRIRDIVGNQHRGAYGRAALLTGACVEVLSALSYKQKAFKFFNIIKEEFPRHSAFQSELKNLKLF
;
A
#
# COMPACT_ATOMS: atom_id res chain seq x y z
N MET A 1 -19.95 -25.27 4.01
CA MET A 1 -20.19 -24.93 5.44
C MET A 1 -20.46 -23.41 5.64
N ARG A 2 -21.12 -22.71 4.68
CA ARG A 2 -21.43 -21.26 4.76
C ARG A 2 -22.82 -20.93 5.34
N VAL A 3 -23.67 -21.94 5.57
CA VAL A 3 -25.10 -21.75 5.82
C VAL A 3 -25.48 -21.67 7.31
N CYS A 4 -24.60 -22.06 8.24
CA CYS A 4 -24.98 -22.15 9.67
C CYS A 4 -24.79 -20.86 10.49
N GLY A 5 -23.80 -20.02 10.17
CA GLY A 5 -23.43 -18.87 11.03
C GLY A 5 -24.30 -17.61 10.88
N GLN A 6 -24.85 -17.35 9.70
CA GLN A 6 -25.71 -16.18 9.48
C GLN A 6 -27.09 -16.32 10.14
N ASN A 7 -27.57 -17.56 10.32
CA ASN A 7 -28.89 -17.85 10.88
C ASN A 7 -28.94 -17.88 12.42
N LEU A 8 -27.79 -17.90 13.11
CA LEU A 8 -27.74 -18.08 14.57
C LEU A 8 -27.45 -16.81 15.39
N LYS A 9 -27.14 -15.66 14.76
CA LYS A 9 -26.72 -14.40 15.44
C LYS A 9 -25.66 -14.59 16.54
N ASP A 10 -24.91 -15.69 16.51
CA ASP A 10 -23.87 -15.99 17.47
C ASP A 10 -22.56 -15.35 17.00
N GLU A 11 -22.17 -14.29 17.70
CA GLU A 11 -20.98 -13.49 17.39
C GLU A 11 -19.69 -14.34 17.45
N LYS A 12 -19.62 -15.33 18.35
CA LYS A 12 -18.45 -16.20 18.48
C LYS A 12 -18.30 -17.11 17.26
N ILE A 13 -19.39 -17.73 16.83
CA ILE A 13 -19.40 -18.58 15.62
C ILE A 13 -19.04 -17.76 14.38
N GLN A 14 -19.49 -16.51 14.30
CA GLN A 14 -19.16 -15.62 13.19
C GLN A 14 -17.67 -15.24 13.17
N LYS A 15 -17.08 -14.92 14.33
CA LYS A 15 -15.63 -14.63 14.46
C LYS A 15 -14.79 -15.84 14.09
N GLU A 16 -15.14 -17.03 14.59
CA GLU A 16 -14.46 -18.29 14.26
C GLU A 16 -14.57 -18.61 12.76
N GLY A 17 -15.77 -18.49 12.19
CA GLY A 17 -16.00 -18.70 10.76
C GLY A 17 -15.22 -17.74 9.87
N LEU A 18 -15.12 -16.46 10.26
CA LEU A 18 -14.30 -15.47 9.54
C LEU A 18 -12.81 -15.83 9.62
N TRP A 19 -12.31 -16.22 10.80
CA TRP A 19 -10.92 -16.64 10.96
C TRP A 19 -10.59 -17.86 10.11
N VAL A 20 -11.43 -18.90 10.12
CA VAL A 20 -11.23 -20.10 9.30
C VAL A 20 -11.23 -19.75 7.81
N SER A 21 -12.17 -18.92 7.37
CA SER A 21 -12.26 -18.45 5.98
C SER A 21 -11.02 -17.65 5.57
N PHE A 22 -10.55 -16.75 6.44
CA PHE A 22 -9.33 -15.98 6.22
C PHE A 22 -8.08 -16.88 6.19
N ALA A 23 -7.96 -17.82 7.12
CA ALA A 23 -6.81 -18.71 7.21
C ALA A 23 -6.67 -19.61 5.98
N PHE A 24 -7.79 -20.01 5.38
CA PHE A 24 -7.82 -20.81 4.17
C PHE A 24 -7.51 -20.01 2.90
N LYS A 25 -8.18 -18.86 2.71
CA LYS A 25 -8.05 -18.01 1.52
C LYS A 25 -7.86 -16.54 1.91
N PRO A 26 -6.66 -16.17 2.38
CA PRO A 26 -6.40 -14.82 2.84
C PRO A 26 -6.49 -13.80 1.69
N ASP A 27 -7.16 -12.70 1.96
CA ASP A 27 -7.24 -11.51 1.11
C ASP A 27 -7.43 -10.25 1.97
N LEU A 28 -7.32 -9.08 1.34
CA LEU A 28 -7.43 -7.81 2.04
C LEU A 28 -8.83 -7.58 2.61
N THR A 29 -9.90 -7.97 1.91
CA THR A 29 -11.28 -7.80 2.38
C THR A 29 -11.52 -8.56 3.69
N LYS A 30 -11.11 -9.83 3.77
CA LYS A 30 -11.23 -10.65 4.98
C LYS A 30 -10.33 -10.11 6.10
N PHE A 31 -9.15 -9.62 5.78
CA PHE A 31 -8.28 -8.95 6.75
C PHE A 31 -8.93 -7.71 7.36
N LEU A 32 -9.60 -6.88 6.56
CA LEU A 32 -10.33 -5.70 7.05
C LEU A 32 -11.58 -6.09 7.86
N LYS A 33 -12.26 -7.18 7.49
CA LYS A 33 -13.34 -7.75 8.32
C LYS A 33 -12.83 -8.17 9.70
N LEU A 34 -11.63 -8.77 9.78
CA LEU A 34 -10.98 -9.10 11.05
C LEU A 34 -10.64 -7.84 11.85
N TYR A 35 -10.18 -6.76 11.19
CA TYR A 35 -9.95 -5.47 11.83
C TYR A 35 -11.22 -4.96 12.52
N HIS A 36 -12.35 -4.92 11.82
CA HIS A 36 -13.61 -4.37 12.33
C HIS A 36 -14.29 -5.24 13.40
N GLN A 37 -14.15 -6.56 13.33
CA GLN A 37 -14.75 -7.47 14.33
C GLN A 37 -13.94 -7.57 15.63
N SER A 38 -12.73 -7.00 15.66
CA SER A 38 -11.85 -7.08 16.83
C SER A 38 -11.97 -5.86 17.71
N GLU A 39 -12.07 -6.11 19.02
CA GLU A 39 -11.95 -5.09 20.04
C GLU A 39 -10.54 -4.50 20.04
N GLU A 40 -10.42 -3.23 20.42
CA GLU A 40 -9.17 -2.47 20.34
C GLU A 40 -7.99 -3.16 21.08
N LEU A 41 -8.27 -3.76 22.25
CA LEU A 41 -7.28 -4.43 23.08
C LEU A 41 -6.71 -5.72 22.43
N GLU A 42 -7.51 -6.43 21.64
CA GLU A 42 -7.12 -7.70 21.01
C GLU A 42 -6.72 -7.55 19.54
N ARG A 43 -7.15 -6.45 18.90
CA ARG A 43 -6.98 -6.17 17.48
C ARG A 43 -5.54 -6.32 17.03
N THR A 44 -4.59 -5.71 17.74
CA THR A 44 -3.18 -5.77 17.34
C THR A 44 -2.65 -7.21 17.32
N ALA A 45 -2.96 -8.02 18.34
CA ALA A 45 -2.50 -9.41 18.40
C ALA A 45 -3.13 -10.26 17.28
N LEU A 46 -4.43 -10.10 17.05
CA LEU A 46 -5.15 -10.79 15.98
C LEU A 46 -4.58 -10.44 14.60
N LEU A 47 -4.36 -9.15 14.33
CA LEU A 47 -3.88 -8.69 13.02
C LEU A 47 -2.41 -9.07 12.77
N LYS A 48 -1.59 -9.16 13.82
CA LYS A 48 -0.23 -9.72 13.71
C LYS A 48 -0.27 -11.18 13.30
N LYS A 49 -1.07 -12.00 13.98
CA LYS A 49 -1.30 -13.40 13.62
C LYS A 49 -1.83 -13.52 12.18
N ALA A 50 -2.75 -12.65 11.78
CA ALA A 50 -3.28 -12.62 10.42
C ALA A 50 -2.20 -12.29 9.37
N SER A 51 -1.28 -11.36 9.67
CA SER A 51 -0.15 -11.03 8.78
C SER A 51 0.82 -12.21 8.61
N GLU A 52 1.00 -13.03 9.64
CA GLU A 52 1.84 -14.23 9.60
C GLU A 52 1.24 -15.34 8.73
N VAL A 53 -0.09 -15.49 8.78
CA VAL A 53 -0.84 -16.37 7.88
C VAL A 53 -0.63 -15.96 6.43
N ILE A 54 -0.81 -14.67 6.10
CA ILE A 54 -0.59 -14.15 4.73
C ILE A 54 0.84 -14.45 4.28
N ASN A 55 1.84 -14.13 5.10
CA ASN A 55 3.25 -14.39 4.79
C ASN A 55 3.54 -15.88 4.57
N SER A 56 2.90 -16.77 5.34
CA SER A 56 3.08 -18.22 5.23
C SER A 56 2.54 -18.76 3.90
N HIS A 57 1.36 -18.28 3.47
CA HIS A 57 0.80 -18.59 2.15
C HIS A 57 1.70 -18.08 1.00
N MET A 58 2.31 -16.91 1.16
CA MET A 58 3.24 -16.37 0.17
C MET A 58 4.55 -17.18 0.06
N LYS A 59 5.09 -17.67 1.18
CA LYS A 59 6.33 -18.46 1.19
C LYS A 59 6.15 -19.89 0.68
N ASN A 60 4.96 -20.46 0.87
CA ASN A 60 4.61 -21.79 0.44
C ASN A 60 3.44 -21.73 -0.55
N PRO A 61 3.64 -21.13 -1.74
CA PRO A 61 2.59 -21.09 -2.73
C PRO A 61 2.20 -22.52 -3.07
N PHE A 62 0.89 -22.79 -3.06
CA PHE A 62 0.37 -24.12 -3.36
C PHE A 62 0.87 -24.52 -4.76
N LYS A 63 1.77 -25.51 -4.84
CA LYS A 63 2.26 -26.05 -6.10
C LYS A 63 1.18 -26.96 -6.66
N ASP A 64 0.21 -26.40 -7.38
CA ASP A 64 -0.74 -27.24 -8.09
C ASP A 64 0.02 -28.01 -9.19
N ARG A 65 0.08 -29.33 -9.06
CA ARG A 65 0.75 -30.26 -9.98
C ARG A 65 -0.20 -30.85 -11.03
N SER A 66 -1.45 -30.40 -11.13
CA SER A 66 -2.39 -30.95 -12.10
C SER A 66 -2.67 -29.99 -13.26
N SER A 67 -2.03 -30.25 -14.40
CA SER A 67 -2.52 -29.85 -15.72
C SER A 67 -3.75 -30.70 -16.06
N GLY A 68 -4.95 -30.14 -15.93
CA GLY A 68 -6.16 -30.86 -16.29
C GLY A 68 -7.42 -30.12 -15.89
N TRP A 69 -8.15 -29.70 -16.92
CA TRP A 69 -9.56 -29.29 -17.01
C TRP A 69 -10.45 -29.42 -15.75
N GLU A 70 -11.20 -28.33 -15.52
CA GLU A 70 -12.32 -28.19 -14.57
C GLU A 70 -12.01 -28.55 -13.10
N LYS A 71 -11.56 -27.55 -12.34
CA LYS A 71 -11.65 -27.60 -10.87
C LYS A 71 -12.64 -26.55 -10.38
N ASP A 72 -13.53 -26.97 -9.49
CA ASP A 72 -14.20 -26.09 -8.55
C ASP A 72 -13.11 -25.27 -7.82
N LEU A 73 -13.01 -23.97 -8.14
CA LEU A 73 -12.04 -23.03 -7.57
C LEU A 73 -12.24 -22.77 -6.05
N ILE A 74 -13.15 -23.53 -5.43
CA ILE A 74 -13.50 -23.48 -4.01
C ILE A 74 -12.35 -24.01 -3.15
N ASP A 75 -11.63 -25.04 -3.62
CA ASP A 75 -10.65 -25.77 -2.80
C ASP A 75 -9.18 -25.38 -3.03
N VAL A 76 -8.91 -24.37 -3.86
CA VAL A 76 -7.53 -23.91 -4.12
C VAL A 76 -7.18 -22.74 -3.17
N PRO A 77 -6.15 -22.87 -2.31
CA PRO A 77 -5.68 -21.78 -1.48
C PRO A 77 -5.27 -20.57 -2.33
N SER A 78 -5.62 -19.35 -1.90
CA SER A 78 -5.14 -18.15 -2.59
C SER A 78 -3.64 -17.98 -2.40
N CYS A 79 -2.96 -17.41 -3.39
CA CYS A 79 -1.62 -16.84 -3.23
C CYS A 79 -1.76 -15.32 -3.07
N PRO A 80 -1.75 -14.77 -1.84
CA PRO A 80 -1.87 -13.32 -1.64
C PRO A 80 -0.72 -12.57 -2.30
N SER A 81 -0.99 -11.37 -2.80
CA SER A 81 0.05 -10.49 -3.33
C SER A 81 0.87 -9.85 -2.21
N GLN A 82 2.08 -9.41 -2.53
CA GLN A 82 2.94 -8.61 -1.65
C GLN A 82 2.24 -7.32 -1.21
N SER A 83 1.35 -6.75 -2.05
CA SER A 83 0.51 -5.61 -1.66
C SER A 83 -0.41 -5.93 -0.47
N VAL A 84 -1.05 -7.10 -0.48
CA VAL A 84 -1.89 -7.54 0.65
C VAL A 84 -1.03 -7.69 1.91
N LEU A 85 0.17 -8.25 1.78
CA LEU A 85 1.08 -8.41 2.91
C LEU A 85 1.60 -7.07 3.46
N VAL A 86 1.91 -6.09 2.61
CA VAL A 86 2.29 -4.73 3.06
C VAL A 86 1.13 -4.07 3.81
N HIS A 87 -0.10 -4.13 3.27
CA HIS A 87 -1.29 -3.62 4.00
C HIS A 87 -1.41 -4.28 5.37
N ALA A 88 -1.28 -5.61 5.45
CA ALA A 88 -1.37 -6.34 6.69
C ALA A 88 -0.28 -5.91 7.70
N TYR A 89 0.98 -5.76 7.27
CA TYR A 89 2.06 -5.27 8.13
C TYR A 89 1.84 -3.84 8.60
N LEU A 90 1.44 -2.94 7.70
CA LEU A 90 1.18 -1.55 8.06
C LEU A 90 0.04 -1.45 9.06
N ILE A 91 -1.11 -2.10 8.81
CA ILE A 91 -2.28 -2.01 9.69
C ILE A 91 -2.03 -2.72 11.04
N SER A 92 -1.27 -3.81 11.07
CA SER A 92 -0.91 -4.54 12.31
C SER A 92 0.22 -3.91 13.14
N ASN A 93 0.69 -2.71 12.75
CA ASN A 93 1.79 -1.99 13.41
C ASN A 93 3.15 -2.72 13.33
N GLU A 94 3.40 -3.43 12.23
CA GLU A 94 4.62 -4.19 11.93
C GLU A 94 5.45 -3.45 10.86
N GLU A 95 5.69 -2.16 11.06
CA GLU A 95 6.30 -1.25 10.07
C GLU A 95 7.70 -1.67 9.64
N ASN A 96 8.48 -2.27 10.54
CA ASN A 96 9.79 -2.82 10.20
C ASN A 96 9.69 -3.99 9.21
N LYS A 97 8.66 -4.84 9.31
CA LYS A 97 8.43 -5.93 8.36
C LYS A 97 7.96 -5.37 7.00
N ALA A 98 7.07 -4.37 7.03
CA ALA A 98 6.67 -3.65 5.82
C ALA A 98 7.86 -2.99 5.12
N PHE A 99 8.77 -2.39 5.90
CA PHE A 99 9.98 -1.76 5.39
C PHE A 99 10.93 -2.78 4.75
N GLN A 100 11.20 -3.90 5.42
CA GLN A 100 12.02 -4.99 4.87
C GLN A 100 11.44 -5.52 3.56
N LEU A 101 10.12 -5.73 3.50
CA LEU A 101 9.45 -6.18 2.28
C LEU A 101 9.57 -5.14 1.16
N ALA A 102 9.38 -3.85 1.46
CA ALA A 102 9.54 -2.76 0.51
C ALA A 102 10.97 -2.62 -0.03
N GLN A 103 11.99 -2.97 0.78
CA GLN A 103 13.40 -2.97 0.36
C GLN A 103 13.74 -4.04 -0.68
N LEU A 104 12.98 -5.14 -0.72
CA LEU A 104 13.11 -6.18 -1.74
C LEU A 104 12.46 -5.78 -3.07
N GLY A 105 11.58 -4.76 -3.05
CA GLY A 105 10.92 -4.22 -4.22
C GLY A 105 11.87 -3.47 -5.15
N GLY A 106 11.77 -3.74 -6.45
CA GLY A 106 12.53 -3.04 -7.48
C GLY A 106 12.00 -1.62 -7.74
N SER A 107 12.91 -0.72 -8.16
CA SER A 107 12.56 0.63 -8.61
C SER A 107 11.82 0.65 -9.95
N LEU A 108 11.88 -0.42 -10.73
CA LEU A 108 11.00 -0.64 -11.89
C LEU A 108 9.79 -1.49 -11.45
N GLY A 109 8.65 -1.33 -12.12
CA GLY A 109 7.46 -2.11 -11.80
C GLY A 109 6.58 -1.52 -10.69
N TRP A 110 6.68 -0.23 -10.36
CA TRP A 110 5.74 0.45 -9.45
C TRP A 110 4.28 0.48 -9.95
N GLN A 111 4.03 0.01 -11.17
CA GLN A 111 2.67 -0.23 -11.68
C GLN A 111 2.20 -1.66 -11.48
N LEU A 112 3.13 -2.58 -11.19
CA LEU A 112 2.78 -3.93 -10.85
C LEU A 112 2.16 -3.90 -9.47
N ARG A 113 0.96 -4.46 -9.36
CA ARG A 113 0.25 -4.60 -8.09
C ARG A 113 1.11 -5.31 -7.04
N ASP A 114 1.96 -6.24 -7.47
CA ASP A 114 2.78 -7.03 -6.57
C ASP A 114 4.06 -6.33 -6.11
N ASN A 115 4.30 -5.07 -6.48
CA ASN A 115 5.44 -4.32 -5.95
C ASN A 115 5.07 -3.68 -4.60
N PRO A 116 5.77 -4.00 -3.50
CA PRO A 116 5.48 -3.49 -2.16
C PRO A 116 5.95 -2.05 -1.95
N GLN A 117 6.89 -1.58 -2.78
CA GLN A 117 7.57 -0.29 -2.59
C GLN A 117 6.64 0.93 -2.72
N PRO A 118 5.73 1.05 -3.72
CA PRO A 118 4.86 2.22 -3.87
C PRO A 118 3.97 2.46 -2.65
N LEU A 119 3.35 1.40 -2.12
CA LEU A 119 2.47 1.50 -0.96
C LEU A 119 3.24 1.95 0.28
N PHE A 120 4.39 1.35 0.54
CA PHE A 120 5.22 1.72 1.67
C PHE A 120 5.72 3.18 1.57
N VAL A 121 6.16 3.61 0.38
CA VAL A 121 6.60 5.00 0.15
C VAL A 121 5.46 5.99 0.38
N ALA A 122 4.29 5.74 -0.22
CA ALA A 122 3.13 6.61 -0.08
C ALA A 122 2.64 6.68 1.37
N TYR A 123 2.63 5.54 2.08
CA TYR A 123 2.31 5.46 3.51
C TYR A 123 3.27 6.30 4.34
N CYS A 124 4.59 6.14 4.14
CA CYS A 124 5.59 6.87 4.90
C CYS A 124 5.46 8.39 4.72
N PHE A 125 5.25 8.83 3.48
CA PHE A 125 5.09 10.26 3.19
C PHE A 125 3.80 10.82 3.77
N ALA A 126 2.68 10.11 3.64
CA ALA A 126 1.40 10.53 4.21
C ALA A 126 1.47 10.58 5.74
N ARG A 127 2.04 9.56 6.40
CA ARG A 127 2.16 9.53 7.86
C ARG A 127 3.09 10.62 8.41
N ALA A 128 4.14 10.98 7.67
CA ALA A 128 5.05 12.05 8.07
C ALA A 128 4.38 13.43 8.18
N THR A 129 3.21 13.65 7.56
CA THR A 129 2.48 14.91 7.68
C THR A 129 1.61 14.98 8.95
N LYS A 130 1.30 13.84 9.57
CA LYS A 130 0.31 13.70 10.66
C LYS A 130 -1.04 14.35 10.31
N GLN A 131 -1.48 14.19 9.07
CA GLN A 131 -2.76 14.68 8.58
C GLN A 131 -3.61 13.51 8.08
N ILE A 132 -4.92 13.66 8.20
CA ILE A 132 -5.87 12.76 7.53
C ILE A 132 -5.73 12.85 6.01
N SER A 133 -6.18 11.79 5.31
CA SER A 133 -5.98 11.65 3.87
C SER A 133 -6.54 12.82 3.03
N GLU A 134 -7.60 13.45 3.51
CA GLU A 134 -8.29 14.58 2.88
C GLU A 134 -7.47 15.87 2.95
N ASN A 135 -6.65 16.02 3.99
CA ASN A 135 -5.88 17.23 4.26
C ASN A 135 -4.45 17.15 3.73
N LEU A 136 -4.05 16.01 3.15
CA LEU A 136 -2.73 15.86 2.53
C LEU A 136 -2.50 16.92 1.43
N PRO A 137 -1.26 17.42 1.30
CA PRO A 137 -0.86 18.25 0.17
C PRO A 137 -1.16 17.61 -1.19
N SER A 138 -1.36 18.43 -2.22
CA SER A 138 -1.98 18.01 -3.49
C SER A 138 -1.31 16.82 -4.19
N SER A 139 0.03 16.83 -4.31
CA SER A 139 0.77 15.78 -4.99
C SER A 139 0.78 14.51 -4.14
N LEU A 140 0.95 14.64 -2.84
CA LEU A 140 0.94 13.54 -1.89
C LEU A 140 -0.44 12.89 -1.77
N LYS A 141 -1.52 13.69 -1.73
CA LYS A 141 -2.91 13.23 -1.74
C LYS A 141 -3.20 12.41 -2.99
N ARG A 142 -2.76 12.89 -4.15
CA ARG A 142 -2.91 12.18 -5.42
C ARG A 142 -2.06 10.90 -5.46
N LEU A 143 -0.80 10.95 -5.02
CA LEU A 143 0.07 9.78 -4.92
C LEU A 143 -0.56 8.71 -4.02
N TRP A 144 -1.05 9.11 -2.84
CA TRP A 144 -1.70 8.23 -1.88
C TRP A 144 -2.93 7.54 -2.49
N ARG A 145 -3.83 8.33 -3.10
CA ARG A 145 -5.04 7.81 -3.75
C ARG A 145 -4.71 6.82 -4.87
N GLU A 146 -3.87 7.21 -5.82
CA GLU A 146 -3.48 6.35 -6.96
C GLU A 146 -2.80 5.05 -6.48
N THR A 147 -2.11 5.10 -5.34
CA THR A 147 -1.45 3.92 -4.76
C THR A 147 -2.45 2.98 -4.09
N LEU A 148 -3.42 3.51 -3.33
CA LEU A 148 -4.47 2.69 -2.74
C LEU A 148 -5.34 2.05 -3.83
N GLU A 149 -5.78 2.80 -4.84
CA GLU A 149 -6.58 2.28 -5.96
C GLU A 149 -5.93 1.07 -6.67
N LYS A 150 -4.59 1.04 -6.71
CA LYS A 150 -3.82 -0.06 -7.34
C LYS A 150 -3.61 -1.26 -6.42
N THR A 151 -3.33 -1.00 -5.15
CA THR A 151 -2.92 -2.03 -4.18
C THR A 151 -4.12 -2.69 -3.48
N CYS A 152 -5.26 -2.01 -3.44
CA CYS A 152 -6.52 -2.53 -2.95
C CYS A 152 -7.25 -3.34 -4.04
N GLU A 153 -6.96 -4.63 -4.11
CA GLU A 153 -7.61 -5.57 -5.04
C GLU A 153 -9.10 -5.79 -4.73
N LYS A 154 -9.94 -5.91 -5.77
CA LYS A 154 -11.27 -6.54 -5.65
C LYS A 154 -11.05 -8.04 -5.46
N GLY A 155 -11.44 -8.59 -4.31
CA GLY A 155 -11.19 -9.99 -3.96
C GLY A 155 -11.70 -11.00 -5.00
N TRP A 156 -11.17 -12.23 -4.93
CA TRP A 156 -11.48 -13.38 -5.78
C TRP A 156 -12.88 -13.99 -5.56
N GLU A 157 -13.90 -13.18 -5.23
CA GLU A 157 -15.27 -13.67 -5.12
C GLU A 157 -16.05 -13.27 -6.38
N GLU A 158 -16.16 -14.23 -7.30
CA GLU A 158 -16.87 -14.13 -8.58
C GLU A 158 -18.39 -13.97 -8.48
N SER A 159 -18.99 -13.83 -7.28
CA SER A 159 -20.45 -13.90 -7.16
C SER A 159 -21.12 -12.87 -6.27
N ASP A 160 -20.39 -11.92 -5.66
CA ASP A 160 -21.02 -10.78 -5.01
C ASP A 160 -20.22 -9.52 -5.31
N PHE A 161 -20.90 -8.52 -5.88
CA PHE A 161 -20.39 -7.17 -6.09
C PHE A 161 -20.14 -6.44 -4.76
N GLN A 162 -19.40 -7.04 -3.82
CA GLN A 162 -18.87 -6.32 -2.67
C GLN A 162 -17.85 -5.32 -3.19
N ILE A 163 -18.32 -4.09 -3.34
CA ILE A 163 -17.51 -2.89 -3.56
C ILE A 163 -16.39 -2.95 -2.53
N PHE A 164 -15.15 -3.13 -3.00
CA PHE A 164 -13.98 -3.00 -2.14
C PHE A 164 -14.05 -1.61 -1.50
N PRO A 165 -14.14 -1.48 -0.17
CA PRO A 165 -14.42 -0.20 0.44
C PRO A 165 -13.11 0.59 0.54
N LEU A 166 -12.68 1.18 -0.57
CA LEU A 166 -11.52 2.07 -0.62
C LEU A 166 -11.61 3.17 0.44
N GLU A 167 -12.81 3.67 0.69
CA GLU A 167 -13.12 4.63 1.76
C GLU A 167 -12.79 4.09 3.15
N ASP A 168 -13.07 2.82 3.40
CA ASP A 168 -12.79 2.17 4.69
C ASP A 168 -11.28 2.00 4.91
N VAL A 169 -10.55 1.59 3.87
CA VAL A 169 -9.08 1.58 3.90
C VAL A 169 -8.52 2.98 4.14
N GLN A 170 -9.06 4.00 3.47
CA GLN A 170 -8.65 5.40 3.68
C GLN A 170 -8.90 5.88 5.11
N LYS A 171 -10.03 5.50 5.72
CA LYS A 171 -10.36 5.82 7.12
C LYS A 171 -9.37 5.16 8.07
N ILE A 172 -9.11 3.85 7.91
CA ILE A 172 -8.12 3.13 8.72
C ILE A 172 -6.77 3.84 8.62
N TYR A 173 -6.26 4.10 7.42
CA TYR A 173 -4.97 4.77 7.29
C TYR A 173 -4.94 6.20 7.83
N SER A 174 -6.04 6.95 7.71
CA SER A 174 -6.12 8.31 8.29
C SER A 174 -6.00 8.26 9.81
N ASP A 175 -6.62 7.29 10.46
CA ASP A 175 -6.44 7.02 11.90
C ASP A 175 -4.97 6.69 12.21
N LEU A 176 -4.34 5.80 11.41
CA LEU A 176 -2.93 5.46 11.58
C LEU A 176 -1.98 6.66 11.40
N PHE A 177 -2.33 7.62 10.53
CA PHE A 177 -1.52 8.83 10.31
C PHE A 177 -1.56 9.78 11.51
N LEU A 178 -2.71 9.86 12.20
CA LEU A 178 -2.91 10.76 13.34
C LEU A 178 -2.41 10.18 14.65
N HIS A 179 -2.68 8.90 14.91
CA HIS A 179 -2.60 8.34 16.26
C HIS A 179 -1.34 7.51 16.52
N ARG A 180 -0.57 7.18 15.48
CA ARG A 180 0.71 6.49 15.69
C ARG A 180 1.82 7.48 16.03
N GLY A 181 2.82 6.97 16.76
CA GLY A 181 4.06 7.70 17.01
C GLY A 181 4.79 8.08 15.72
N ASP A 182 5.85 8.88 15.86
CA ASP A 182 6.64 9.34 14.72
C ASP A 182 7.18 8.19 13.88
N ILE A 183 7.13 8.36 12.56
CA ILE A 183 7.78 7.44 11.65
C ILE A 183 9.30 7.57 11.75
N ASP A 184 9.99 6.44 11.72
CA ASP A 184 11.46 6.41 11.80
C ASP A 184 12.07 7.21 10.64
N VAL A 185 12.93 8.17 10.98
CA VAL A 185 13.65 9.04 10.04
C VAL A 185 14.42 8.22 9.00
N LYS A 186 14.93 7.03 9.35
CA LYS A 186 15.64 6.16 8.40
C LYS A 186 14.72 5.67 7.27
N MET A 187 13.45 5.42 7.57
CA MET A 187 12.46 4.98 6.59
C MET A 187 12.11 6.13 5.65
N ILE A 188 11.95 7.35 6.17
CA ILE A 188 11.72 8.55 5.35
C ILE A 188 12.89 8.82 4.41
N LEU A 189 14.12 8.77 4.93
CA LEU A 189 15.33 8.94 4.12
C LEU A 189 15.44 7.87 3.04
N TRP A 190 15.09 6.62 3.36
CA TRP A 190 15.03 5.55 2.37
C TRP A 190 13.96 5.81 1.31
N CYS A 191 12.74 6.22 1.69
CA CYS A 191 11.66 6.53 0.76
C CYS A 191 12.02 7.66 -0.21
N LEU A 192 12.72 8.70 0.27
CA LEU A 192 13.24 9.78 -0.57
C LEU A 192 14.27 9.26 -1.59
N LYS A 193 15.21 8.40 -1.15
CA LYS A 193 16.21 7.78 -2.05
C LYS A 193 15.57 6.85 -3.07
N ALA A 194 14.64 6.01 -2.65
CA ALA A 194 13.88 5.10 -3.51
C ALA A 194 13.09 5.88 -4.57
N SER A 195 12.46 6.99 -4.16
CA SER A 195 11.72 7.87 -5.05
C SER A 195 12.63 8.57 -6.07
N GLN A 196 13.77 9.09 -5.63
CA GLN A 196 14.77 9.68 -6.52
C GLN A 196 15.29 8.66 -7.54
N LYS A 197 15.60 7.43 -7.11
CA LYS A 197 15.99 6.35 -8.01
C LYS A 197 14.88 6.04 -9.03
N ARG A 198 13.62 5.95 -8.60
CA ARG A 198 12.48 5.73 -9.50
C ARG A 198 12.35 6.84 -10.54
N ILE A 199 12.49 8.09 -10.14
CA ILE A 199 12.42 9.25 -11.04
C ILE A 199 13.53 9.15 -12.09
N ARG A 200 14.77 8.86 -11.67
CA ARG A 200 15.90 8.65 -12.58
C ARG A 200 15.68 7.51 -13.55
N ASP A 201 15.20 6.38 -13.06
CA ASP A 201 14.93 5.20 -13.89
C ASP A 201 13.80 5.47 -14.90
N ILE A 202 12.81 6.32 -14.58
CA ILE A 202 11.76 6.74 -15.52
C ILE A 202 12.31 7.70 -16.58
N VAL A 203 12.94 8.80 -16.14
CA VAL A 203 13.29 9.92 -17.02
C VAL A 203 14.55 9.60 -17.81
N GLY A 204 15.57 9.05 -17.15
CA GLY A 204 16.85 8.68 -17.79
C GLY A 204 16.70 7.59 -18.86
N ASN A 205 15.77 6.65 -18.68
CA ASN A 205 15.44 5.63 -19.69
C ASN A 205 14.31 6.07 -20.65
N GLN A 206 13.95 7.36 -20.65
CA GLN A 206 12.97 7.95 -21.56
C GLN A 206 11.60 7.26 -21.59
N HIS A 207 11.11 6.79 -20.44
CA HIS A 207 9.74 6.27 -20.33
C HIS A 207 8.73 7.43 -20.36
N ARG A 208 8.53 8.05 -21.52
CA ARG A 208 7.75 9.29 -21.70
C ARG A 208 6.32 9.18 -21.16
N GLY A 209 5.66 8.04 -21.37
CA GLY A 209 4.33 7.74 -20.79
C GLY A 209 4.30 7.58 -19.25
N ALA A 210 5.43 7.74 -18.59
CA ALA A 210 5.57 7.73 -17.14
C ALA A 210 6.06 9.07 -16.56
N TYR A 211 6.28 10.10 -17.37
CA TYR A 211 6.80 11.39 -16.90
C TYR A 211 5.87 12.07 -15.89
N GLY A 212 4.55 12.07 -16.12
CA GLY A 212 3.59 12.59 -15.15
C GLY A 212 3.66 11.88 -13.78
N ARG A 213 3.99 10.58 -13.75
CA ARG A 213 4.21 9.83 -12.50
C ARG A 213 5.52 10.20 -11.82
N ALA A 214 6.59 10.42 -12.59
CA ALA A 214 7.85 10.92 -12.04
C ALA A 214 7.70 12.34 -11.46
N ALA A 215 6.94 13.21 -12.13
CA ALA A 215 6.65 14.55 -11.64
C ALA A 215 5.79 14.50 -10.37
N LEU A 216 4.72 13.70 -10.35
CA LEU A 216 3.91 13.46 -9.16
C LEU A 216 4.76 13.01 -7.96
N LEU A 217 5.66 12.05 -8.18
CA LEU A 217 6.55 11.55 -7.12
C LEU A 217 7.55 12.62 -6.66
N THR A 218 8.03 13.46 -7.58
CA THR A 218 8.87 14.63 -7.25
C THR A 218 8.10 15.59 -6.34
N GLY A 219 6.85 15.92 -6.69
CA GLY A 219 6.01 16.80 -5.90
C GLY A 219 5.70 16.26 -4.51
N ALA A 220 5.38 14.97 -4.40
CA ALA A 220 5.17 14.32 -3.11
C ALA A 220 6.42 14.36 -2.21
N CYS A 221 7.63 14.19 -2.79
CA CYS A 221 8.89 14.34 -2.05
C CYS A 221 9.11 15.77 -1.54
N VAL A 222 8.76 16.78 -2.35
CA VAL A 222 8.85 18.20 -1.97
C VAL A 222 7.85 18.54 -0.87
N GLU A 223 6.61 18.07 -1.00
CA GLU A 223 5.54 18.30 -0.02
C GLU A 223 5.86 17.63 1.33
N VAL A 224 6.36 16.39 1.35
CA VAL A 224 6.75 15.73 2.62
C VAL A 224 7.93 16.43 3.29
N LEU A 225 8.95 16.85 2.54
CA LEU A 225 10.07 17.62 3.09
C LEU A 225 9.60 18.97 3.66
N SER A 226 8.61 19.59 3.01
CA SER A 226 8.03 20.85 3.50
C SER A 226 7.19 20.65 4.75
N ALA A 227 6.41 19.57 4.83
CA ALA A 227 5.64 19.20 6.02
C ALA A 227 6.55 18.90 7.23
N LEU A 228 7.72 18.30 7.00
CA LEU A 228 8.77 18.08 8.02
C LEU A 228 9.58 19.35 8.34
N SER A 229 9.10 20.54 7.97
CA SER A 229 9.77 21.84 8.17
C SER A 229 11.15 21.97 7.53
N TYR A 230 11.49 21.12 6.56
CA TYR A 230 12.76 21.17 5.83
C TYR A 230 12.65 21.93 4.50
N LYS A 231 12.10 23.15 4.51
CA LYS A 231 11.83 23.96 3.30
C LYS A 231 13.04 24.09 2.36
N GLN A 232 14.23 24.36 2.90
CA GLN A 232 15.46 24.46 2.10
C GLN A 232 15.82 23.12 1.43
N LYS A 233 15.63 22.00 2.12
CA LYS A 233 15.87 20.66 1.54
C LYS A 233 14.83 20.34 0.47
N ALA A 234 13.57 20.76 0.65
CA ALA A 234 12.51 20.60 -0.34
C ALA A 234 12.85 21.35 -1.65
N PHE A 235 13.24 22.62 -1.54
CA PHE A 235 13.69 23.41 -2.68
C PHE A 235 14.92 22.81 -3.37
N LYS A 236 15.93 22.39 -2.59
CA LYS A 236 17.13 21.74 -3.11
C LYS A 236 16.80 20.43 -3.83
N PHE A 237 15.90 19.60 -3.28
CA PHE A 237 15.47 18.35 -3.91
C PHE A 237 14.83 18.62 -5.28
N PHE A 238 13.90 19.57 -5.34
CA PHE A 238 13.23 19.94 -6.59
C PHE A 238 14.24 20.41 -7.66
N ASN A 239 15.15 21.31 -7.29
CA ASN A 239 16.13 21.84 -8.24
C ASN A 239 17.10 20.78 -8.73
N ILE A 240 17.58 19.87 -7.85
CA ILE A 240 18.42 18.74 -8.28
C ILE A 240 17.72 17.92 -9.36
N ILE A 241 16.45 17.53 -9.15
CA ILE A 241 15.71 16.75 -10.15
C ILE A 241 15.50 17.54 -11.46
N LYS A 242 15.18 18.83 -11.35
CA LYS A 242 14.96 19.71 -12.50
C LYS A 242 16.24 19.89 -13.33
N GLU A 243 17.36 20.12 -12.67
CA GLU A 243 18.69 20.36 -13.27
C GLU A 243 19.34 19.08 -13.81
N GLU A 244 19.00 17.91 -13.27
CA GLU A 244 19.49 16.62 -13.77
C GLU A 244 18.92 16.28 -15.16
N PHE A 245 17.74 16.82 -15.51
CA PHE A 245 17.05 16.51 -16.77
C PHE A 245 16.67 17.76 -17.61
N PRO A 246 17.60 18.67 -17.93
CA PRO A 246 17.28 19.98 -18.50
C PRO A 246 16.74 19.88 -19.95
N ARG A 247 17.13 18.84 -20.68
CA ARG A 247 16.73 18.60 -22.09
C ARG A 247 15.44 17.78 -22.23
N HIS A 248 14.87 17.29 -21.14
CA HIS A 248 13.64 16.47 -21.17
C HIS A 248 12.41 17.37 -21.11
N SER A 249 12.14 18.13 -22.18
CA SER A 249 11.10 19.17 -22.23
C SER A 249 9.72 18.69 -21.76
N ALA A 250 9.29 17.48 -22.15
CA ALA A 250 8.03 16.91 -21.70
C ALA A 250 7.99 16.69 -20.17
N PHE A 251 9.07 16.18 -19.57
CA PHE A 251 9.17 16.03 -18.12
C PHE A 251 9.24 17.40 -17.41
N GLN A 252 9.94 18.38 -18.00
CA GLN A 252 10.00 19.74 -17.48
C GLN A 252 8.62 20.41 -17.46
N SER A 253 7.79 20.17 -18.48
CA SER A 253 6.40 20.64 -18.49
C SER A 253 5.57 20.02 -17.37
N GLU A 254 5.74 18.72 -17.12
CA GLU A 254 5.07 18.04 -15.99
C GLU A 254 5.50 18.63 -14.64
N LEU A 255 6.79 18.94 -14.45
CA LEU A 255 7.29 19.60 -13.23
C LEU A 255 6.68 21.00 -13.03
N LYS A 256 6.54 21.79 -14.10
CA LYS A 256 5.90 23.11 -14.04
C LYS A 256 4.43 23.04 -13.61
N ASN A 257 3.74 21.96 -13.97
CA ASN A 257 2.33 21.76 -13.62
C ASN A 257 2.09 21.48 -12.13
N LEU A 258 3.13 21.12 -11.37
CA LEU A 258 2.99 20.81 -9.94
C LEU A 258 2.66 22.03 -9.09
N LYS A 259 2.80 23.26 -9.61
CA LYS A 259 2.59 24.53 -8.87
C LYS A 259 3.27 24.52 -7.49
N LEU A 260 4.50 24.01 -7.46
CA LEU A 260 5.34 23.98 -6.27
C LEU A 260 6.18 25.24 -6.27
N PHE A 261 5.97 26.06 -5.23
CA PHE A 261 6.59 27.38 -5.02
C PHE A 261 6.11 28.48 -5.99
#